data_AF-A0A439DCY0-F1
#
_entry.id   AF-A0A439DCY0-F1
#
_cell.length_a   1.000
_cell.length_b   1.000
_cell.length_c   1.000
_cell.angle_alpha   90.00
_cell.angle_beta   90.00
_cell.angle_gamma   90.00
#
_symmetry.space_group_name_H-M   'P 1'
#
loop_
_entity.id
_entity.type
_entity.pdbx_description
1 polymer ?
#
loop_
_entity_poly.entity_id
_entity_poly.type
_entity_poly.pdbx_seq_one_letter_code
_entity_poly.pdbx_strand_id
1 'polypeptide(L)'
;MDELPIELNVLTLNCWGRKYTSPYREERMTAIGRYLATTEPVPHIVGLQECFEYQDYLSIRRETRFALPFGKFYHSGAFGCGLAILSRWPVEESSMVPFSFCGRPSGLFRGDMFMGAQGVACARIRYGEGEEDVVEVFNTNTRSGHGDHSRENSYITHRLSQAWEIAKLARNASERGHLAVVLASLNATPFSLPYRLLTSHAAIRDAWRVLYPDSSLGSTSHELERARGRPTPTAAFNIAENGVTNNSAYNTWAWPSSEQRALRSGKRPMLVSPEVPDEDGQRVDYIFFSRGGDPHASPTDLSEILSAHNTYTDDGVVAAPSPPGWIIKDARVGLVARHPDLGCSLSDHFSVEATLILHTPTPPRHRRRSRSRSISKINWQTQYATLGDDPTMSPKKSGTVTQSQSPHGIPSTPNNVTTRSNSRAKEKGKERGRPATPRSFTSTEAGVHIAAGTYLHSPTASSYRRGSRDRAAWDLQLSSLELGTPPHLPLTAYDEIIHLIDAHAVRMYRQRRLGISHFAFWLVVLVGSYVGIWFLPDGKGAFGLLVASSLGFTAGVVTLLLAMLVYAAELNKLNEFEWEIRNAKAVISGMGPDALAHQGSEEEKAW
;
A
#
# COMPACT_ATOMS: atom_id res chain seq x y z
N MET A 1 -16.22 -27.23 -18.77
CA MET A 1 -15.56 -26.70 -17.57
C MET A 1 -14.45 -25.80 -18.06
N ASP A 2 -14.39 -24.56 -17.58
CA ASP A 2 -13.21 -23.74 -17.78
C ASP A 2 -12.14 -24.22 -16.77
N GLU A 3 -10.87 -24.21 -17.18
CA GLU A 3 -9.76 -24.60 -16.32
C GLU A 3 -9.56 -23.58 -15.18
N LEU A 4 -9.20 -24.04 -13.98
CA LEU A 4 -9.01 -23.16 -12.83
C LEU A 4 -7.95 -22.08 -13.12
N PRO A 5 -8.17 -20.83 -12.68
CA PRO A 5 -7.27 -19.73 -13.01
C PRO A 5 -5.91 -19.90 -12.33
N ILE A 6 -4.91 -20.35 -13.07
CA ILE A 6 -3.51 -20.41 -12.59
C ILE A 6 -2.98 -18.99 -12.27
N GLU A 7 -3.50 -17.95 -12.93
CA GLU A 7 -3.12 -16.55 -12.72
C GLU A 7 -4.33 -15.65 -12.42
N LEU A 8 -4.19 -14.81 -11.39
CA LEU A 8 -5.21 -13.88 -10.92
C LEU A 8 -4.71 -12.44 -11.09
N ASN A 9 -5.26 -11.74 -12.09
CA ASN A 9 -4.97 -10.33 -12.35
C ASN A 9 -5.87 -9.44 -11.48
N VAL A 10 -5.28 -8.57 -10.66
CA VAL A 10 -6.00 -7.69 -9.73
C VAL A 10 -5.54 -6.25 -9.88
N LEU A 11 -6.48 -5.31 -9.78
CA LEU A 11 -6.24 -3.87 -9.91
C LEU A 11 -6.89 -3.10 -8.76
N THR A 12 -6.22 -2.08 -8.24
CA THR A 12 -6.81 -1.08 -7.34
C THR A 12 -6.63 0.33 -7.89
N LEU A 13 -7.66 1.18 -7.75
CA LEU A 13 -7.66 2.56 -8.24
C LEU A 13 -8.56 3.48 -7.40
N ASN A 14 -7.98 4.53 -6.84
CA ASN A 14 -8.73 5.72 -6.44
C ASN A 14 -9.10 6.52 -7.71
N CYS A 15 -10.39 6.69 -7.98
CA CYS A 15 -10.95 7.23 -9.22
C CYS A 15 -11.19 8.76 -9.19
N TRP A 16 -11.12 9.38 -8.00
CA TRP A 16 -11.39 10.80 -7.80
C TRP A 16 -12.74 11.25 -8.37
N GLY A 17 -13.83 10.61 -7.93
CA GLY A 17 -15.19 10.78 -8.44
C GLY A 17 -16.06 11.77 -7.66
N ARG A 18 -15.47 12.81 -7.06
CA ARG A 18 -16.22 13.75 -6.21
C ARG A 18 -17.01 14.76 -7.06
N LYS A 19 -18.34 14.62 -7.04
CA LYS A 19 -19.31 15.32 -7.92
C LYS A 19 -19.02 16.79 -8.23
N TYR A 20 -18.65 17.56 -7.20
CA TYR A 20 -18.50 19.02 -7.28
C TYR A 20 -17.05 19.53 -7.28
N THR A 21 -16.05 18.67 -7.00
CA THR A 21 -14.65 19.10 -6.83
C THR A 21 -13.70 18.51 -7.87
N SER A 22 -14.03 17.36 -8.45
CA SER A 22 -13.15 16.65 -9.39
C SER A 22 -13.54 16.98 -10.85
N PRO A 23 -12.72 17.71 -11.63
CA PRO A 23 -13.08 18.12 -12.99
C PRO A 23 -13.20 16.94 -13.96
N TYR A 24 -13.99 17.14 -15.03
CA TYR A 24 -14.20 16.19 -16.13
C TYR A 24 -14.52 14.77 -15.65
N ARG A 25 -15.34 14.67 -14.59
CA ARG A 25 -15.62 13.43 -13.85
C ARG A 25 -16.21 12.35 -14.76
N GLU A 26 -17.22 12.68 -15.56
CA GLU A 26 -17.99 11.69 -16.32
C GLU A 26 -17.17 11.18 -17.53
N GLU A 27 -16.39 12.07 -18.14
CA GLU A 27 -15.44 11.75 -19.21
C GLU A 27 -14.32 10.84 -18.69
N ARG A 28 -13.67 11.22 -17.57
CA ARG A 28 -12.63 10.41 -16.92
C ARG A 28 -13.14 9.04 -16.50
N MET A 29 -14.33 8.95 -15.90
CA MET A 29 -14.91 7.67 -15.46
C MET A 29 -15.22 6.74 -16.63
N THR A 30 -15.70 7.29 -17.74
CA THR A 30 -15.90 6.53 -18.99
C THR A 30 -14.55 6.04 -19.55
N ALA A 31 -13.52 6.87 -19.53
CA ALA A 31 -12.17 6.49 -19.97
C ALA A 31 -11.48 5.47 -19.04
N ILE A 32 -11.70 5.54 -17.72
CA ILE A 32 -11.31 4.49 -16.75
C ILE A 32 -11.99 3.17 -17.11
N GLY A 33 -13.31 3.18 -17.34
CA GLY A 33 -14.06 1.98 -17.73
C GLY A 33 -13.51 1.31 -19.00
N ARG A 34 -13.12 2.12 -20.00
CA ARG A 34 -12.45 1.63 -21.22
C ARG A 34 -11.09 1.01 -20.93
N TYR A 35 -10.24 1.70 -20.17
CA TYR A 35 -8.93 1.18 -19.79
C TYR A 35 -9.04 -0.17 -19.07
N LEU A 36 -9.96 -0.31 -18.11
CA LEU A 36 -10.21 -1.58 -17.40
C LEU A 36 -10.70 -2.70 -18.33
N ALA A 37 -11.35 -2.37 -19.44
CA ALA A 37 -11.82 -3.32 -20.44
C ALA A 37 -10.76 -3.68 -21.51
N THR A 38 -9.71 -2.88 -21.70
CA THR A 38 -8.72 -3.04 -22.79
C THR A 38 -7.25 -3.05 -22.36
N THR A 39 -6.94 -3.02 -21.06
CA THR A 39 -5.56 -3.17 -20.56
C THR A 39 -5.09 -4.63 -20.64
N GLU A 40 -3.77 -4.85 -20.76
CA GLU A 40 -3.16 -6.17 -20.92
C GLU A 40 -2.14 -6.48 -19.80
N PRO A 41 -2.33 -7.56 -19.01
CA PRO A 41 -3.48 -8.47 -19.02
C PRO A 41 -4.76 -7.80 -18.49
N VAL A 42 -5.90 -8.27 -18.98
CA VAL A 42 -7.22 -7.84 -18.52
C VAL A 42 -7.38 -8.23 -17.03
N PRO A 43 -7.80 -7.30 -16.15
CA PRO A 43 -8.02 -7.61 -14.74
C PRO A 43 -9.16 -8.62 -14.57
N HIS A 44 -9.00 -9.53 -13.61
CA HIS A 44 -10.03 -10.46 -13.17
C HIS A 44 -10.83 -9.90 -11.98
N ILE A 45 -10.20 -9.05 -11.16
CA ILE A 45 -10.80 -8.37 -10.00
C ILE A 45 -10.34 -6.92 -9.99
N VAL A 46 -11.26 -5.98 -9.72
CA VAL A 46 -10.95 -4.55 -9.59
C VAL A 46 -11.59 -3.96 -8.34
N GLY A 47 -10.77 -3.32 -7.50
CA GLY A 47 -11.22 -2.45 -6.41
C GLY A 47 -11.17 -0.99 -6.82
N LEU A 48 -12.30 -0.29 -6.75
CA LEU A 48 -12.40 1.14 -7.05
C LEU A 48 -12.67 1.92 -5.77
N GLN A 49 -11.94 3.02 -5.55
CA GLN A 49 -12.14 3.98 -4.48
C GLN A 49 -12.57 5.36 -5.01
N GLU A 50 -13.24 6.15 -4.17
CA GLU A 50 -13.84 7.46 -4.51
C GLU A 50 -14.79 7.49 -5.72
N CYS A 51 -15.34 6.34 -6.10
CA CYS A 51 -16.44 6.22 -7.05
C CYS A 51 -17.76 6.56 -6.34
N PHE A 52 -17.96 7.83 -5.97
CA PHE A 52 -19.07 8.27 -5.11
C PHE A 52 -20.43 8.29 -5.82
N GLU A 53 -20.47 8.66 -7.10
CA GLU A 53 -21.70 8.80 -7.87
C GLU A 53 -22.07 7.46 -8.55
N TYR A 54 -23.28 6.97 -8.30
CA TYR A 54 -23.75 5.70 -8.88
C TYR A 54 -23.75 5.70 -10.41
N GLN A 55 -23.93 6.87 -11.04
CA GLN A 55 -23.86 7.03 -12.49
C GLN A 55 -22.45 6.79 -13.06
N ASP A 56 -21.39 7.12 -12.31
CA ASP A 56 -20.01 6.87 -12.72
C ASP A 56 -19.71 5.37 -12.69
N TYR A 57 -20.16 4.70 -11.63
CA TYR A 57 -20.16 3.24 -11.54
C TYR A 57 -20.91 2.60 -12.71
N LEU A 58 -22.09 3.09 -13.08
CA LEU A 58 -22.83 2.59 -14.24
C LEU A 58 -22.10 2.83 -15.57
N SER A 59 -21.36 3.94 -15.72
CA SER A 59 -20.51 4.17 -16.91
C SER A 59 -19.37 3.16 -16.98
N ILE A 60 -18.63 2.98 -15.87
CA ILE A 60 -17.56 1.98 -15.80
C ILE A 60 -18.11 0.57 -16.08
N ARG A 61 -19.20 0.18 -15.42
CA ARG A 61 -19.88 -1.12 -15.62
C ARG A 61 -20.33 -1.35 -17.06
N ARG A 62 -20.74 -0.30 -17.79
CA ARG A 62 -21.08 -0.41 -19.21
C ARG A 62 -19.86 -0.81 -20.03
N GLU A 63 -18.74 -0.13 -19.86
CA GLU A 63 -17.53 -0.41 -20.65
C GLU A 63 -16.92 -1.77 -20.27
N THR A 64 -16.84 -2.11 -18.97
CA THR A 64 -16.22 -3.37 -18.50
C THR A 64 -17.08 -4.63 -18.65
N ARG A 65 -18.33 -4.52 -19.10
CA ARG A 65 -19.38 -5.58 -19.02
C ARG A 65 -19.00 -6.97 -19.53
N PHE A 66 -18.05 -7.07 -20.47
CA PHE A 66 -17.61 -8.35 -21.05
C PHE A 66 -16.37 -8.94 -20.36
N ALA A 67 -15.52 -8.11 -19.75
CA ALA A 67 -14.32 -8.53 -19.03
C ALA A 67 -14.61 -8.82 -17.55
N LEU A 68 -15.45 -7.96 -16.96
CA LEU A 68 -15.86 -7.99 -15.56
C LEU A 68 -17.40 -7.99 -15.49
N PRO A 69 -18.07 -9.07 -15.89
CA PRO A 69 -19.54 -9.14 -15.92
C PRO A 69 -20.18 -8.95 -14.55
N PHE A 70 -19.50 -9.26 -13.44
CA PHE A 70 -20.01 -9.07 -12.08
C PHE A 70 -19.51 -7.77 -11.48
N GLY A 71 -20.33 -7.13 -10.65
CA GLY A 71 -19.96 -5.87 -10.01
C GLY A 71 -20.92 -5.47 -8.89
N LYS A 72 -20.36 -4.94 -7.82
CA LYS A 72 -21.06 -4.49 -6.62
C LYS A 72 -20.65 -3.06 -6.29
N PHE A 73 -21.61 -2.16 -6.29
CA PHE A 73 -21.51 -0.83 -5.67
C PHE A 73 -21.89 -0.93 -4.19
N TYR A 74 -21.17 -0.22 -3.33
CA TYR A 74 -21.36 -0.27 -1.87
C TYR A 74 -21.96 1.04 -1.36
N HIS A 75 -22.93 0.93 -0.47
CA HIS A 75 -23.62 2.07 0.16
C HIS A 75 -23.26 2.10 1.64
N SER A 76 -22.91 3.28 2.16
CA SER A 76 -22.71 3.53 3.59
C SER A 76 -22.91 5.01 3.89
N GLY A 77 -23.44 5.33 5.07
CA GLY A 77 -23.79 6.69 5.48
C GLY A 77 -24.77 7.40 4.54
N ALA A 78 -24.93 8.71 4.74
CA ALA A 78 -25.83 9.54 3.92
C ALA A 78 -25.23 9.97 2.56
N PHE A 79 -23.92 9.81 2.37
CA PHE A 79 -23.17 10.34 1.22
C PHE A 79 -22.43 9.27 0.39
N GLY A 80 -22.58 7.99 0.74
CA GLY A 80 -21.92 6.87 0.07
C GLY A 80 -20.46 6.68 0.48
N CYS A 81 -19.98 5.44 0.41
CA CYS A 81 -18.60 5.11 0.76
C CYS A 81 -17.59 5.38 -0.38
N GLY A 82 -18.07 5.51 -1.61
CA GLY A 82 -17.23 5.64 -2.80
C GLY A 82 -16.52 4.34 -3.22
N LEU A 83 -16.94 3.18 -2.72
CA LEU A 83 -16.31 1.89 -2.99
C LEU A 83 -17.15 1.06 -3.98
N ALA A 84 -16.48 0.43 -4.94
CA ALA A 84 -17.06 -0.58 -5.81
C ALA A 84 -16.07 -1.73 -6.06
N ILE A 85 -16.57 -2.95 -6.18
CA ILE A 85 -15.78 -4.11 -6.60
C ILE A 85 -16.34 -4.61 -7.94
N LEU A 86 -15.47 -4.89 -8.90
CA LEU A 86 -15.79 -5.54 -10.17
C LEU A 86 -15.08 -6.90 -10.24
N SER A 87 -15.71 -7.89 -10.86
CA SER A 87 -15.20 -9.26 -10.90
C SER A 87 -15.53 -9.97 -12.21
N ARG A 88 -14.62 -10.84 -12.63
CA ARG A 88 -14.80 -11.83 -13.71
C ARG A 88 -15.77 -12.94 -13.32
N TRP A 89 -15.82 -13.30 -12.04
CA TRP A 89 -16.62 -14.40 -11.48
C TRP A 89 -17.72 -13.91 -10.51
N PRO A 90 -18.75 -14.73 -10.20
CA PRO A 90 -19.81 -14.38 -9.27
C PRO A 90 -19.31 -13.91 -7.90
N VAL A 91 -19.98 -12.90 -7.35
CA VAL A 91 -19.89 -12.53 -5.94
C VAL A 91 -20.95 -13.34 -5.21
N GLU A 92 -20.54 -14.28 -4.36
CA GLU A 92 -21.47 -15.10 -3.56
C GLU A 92 -22.08 -14.26 -2.43
N GLU A 93 -21.22 -13.52 -1.73
CA GLU A 93 -21.56 -12.72 -0.56
C GLU A 93 -20.92 -11.34 -0.68
N SER A 94 -21.61 -10.30 -0.22
CA SER A 94 -21.04 -8.95 -0.10
C SER A 94 -21.54 -8.24 1.15
N SER A 95 -20.64 -7.57 1.84
CA SER A 95 -20.95 -6.79 3.03
C SER A 95 -20.19 -5.45 3.02
N MET A 96 -20.77 -4.44 3.67
CA MET A 96 -20.10 -3.16 3.89
C MET A 96 -19.84 -3.06 5.38
N VAL A 97 -18.57 -3.13 5.79
CA VAL A 97 -18.15 -2.99 7.18
C VAL A 97 -17.78 -1.52 7.41
N PRO A 98 -18.64 -0.69 8.01
CA PRO A 98 -18.30 0.71 8.28
C PRO A 98 -17.19 0.77 9.33
N PHE A 99 -16.23 1.67 9.17
CA PHE A 99 -15.18 1.83 10.18
C PHE A 99 -15.75 2.39 11.47
N SER A 100 -15.31 1.84 12.59
CA SER A 100 -15.64 2.30 13.93
C SER A 100 -15.35 3.80 14.08
N PHE A 101 -14.24 4.27 13.52
CA PHE A 101 -13.80 5.66 13.55
C PHE A 101 -13.85 6.32 12.16
N CYS A 102 -14.90 7.12 11.94
CA CYS A 102 -15.14 7.82 10.68
C CYS A 102 -14.98 9.35 10.74
N GLY A 103 -14.28 9.90 11.75
CA GLY A 103 -13.93 11.32 11.83
C GLY A 103 -14.80 12.15 12.78
N ARG A 104 -14.51 13.45 12.86
CA ARG A 104 -15.00 14.35 13.92
C ARG A 104 -16.22 15.17 13.49
N PRO A 105 -17.27 15.32 14.31
CA PRO A 105 -18.43 16.16 13.99
C PRO A 105 -18.10 17.64 13.73
N SER A 106 -17.10 18.17 14.41
CA SER A 106 -16.58 19.53 14.19
C SER A 106 -15.93 19.72 12.80
N GLY A 107 -15.70 18.64 12.06
CA GLY A 107 -15.29 18.65 10.65
C GLY A 107 -16.44 18.93 9.65
N LEU A 108 -17.71 18.83 10.07
CA LEU A 108 -18.88 19.06 9.20
C LEU A 108 -18.85 20.46 8.57
N PHE A 109 -18.56 21.48 9.39
CA PHE A 109 -18.40 22.88 8.96
C PHE A 109 -17.11 23.16 8.17
N ARG A 110 -16.28 22.13 7.91
CA ARG A 110 -15.01 22.20 7.19
C ARG A 110 -14.94 21.26 5.97
N GLY A 111 -16.07 20.65 5.60
CA GLY A 111 -16.17 19.75 4.44
C GLY A 111 -15.78 18.28 4.69
N ASP A 112 -15.45 17.89 5.93
CA ASP A 112 -15.20 16.48 6.30
C ASP A 112 -16.53 15.73 6.49
N MET A 113 -17.37 15.73 5.45
CA MET A 113 -18.79 15.34 5.49
C MET A 113 -19.02 13.80 5.51
N PHE A 114 -17.96 13.01 5.71
CA PHE A 114 -17.95 11.55 5.50
C PHE A 114 -18.10 10.71 6.78
N MET A 115 -18.68 11.29 7.84
CA MET A 115 -18.97 10.55 9.08
C MET A 115 -19.90 9.35 8.82
N GLY A 116 -19.46 8.17 9.26
CA GLY A 116 -20.15 6.88 9.08
C GLY A 116 -20.11 6.31 7.65
N ALA A 117 -19.53 7.03 6.68
CA ALA A 117 -19.53 6.58 5.28
C ALA A 117 -18.31 5.72 4.89
N GLN A 118 -17.18 5.88 5.58
CA GLN A 118 -15.96 5.11 5.29
C GLN A 118 -16.02 3.69 5.89
N GLY A 119 -15.28 2.75 5.31
CA GLY A 119 -15.25 1.36 5.75
C GLY A 119 -14.51 0.44 4.78
N VAL A 120 -14.76 -0.85 4.92
CA VAL A 120 -14.30 -1.91 4.02
C VAL A 120 -15.49 -2.49 3.26
N ALA A 121 -15.40 -2.46 1.94
CA ALA A 121 -16.28 -3.16 1.03
C ALA A 121 -15.75 -4.59 0.84
N CYS A 122 -16.49 -5.57 1.33
CA CYS A 122 -16.12 -6.98 1.29
C CYS A 122 -16.88 -7.71 0.17
N ALA A 123 -16.20 -8.60 -0.55
CA ALA A 123 -16.81 -9.53 -1.51
C ALA A 123 -16.18 -10.92 -1.39
N ARG A 124 -16.98 -11.96 -1.20
CA ARG A 124 -16.55 -13.36 -1.34
C ARG A 124 -16.83 -13.78 -2.78
N ILE A 125 -15.79 -14.08 -3.54
CA ILE A 125 -15.86 -14.39 -4.98
C ILE A 125 -15.38 -15.82 -5.19
N ARG A 126 -16.23 -16.66 -5.79
CA ARG A 126 -15.89 -18.03 -6.16
C ARG A 126 -15.36 -18.08 -7.59
N TYR A 127 -14.13 -18.56 -7.77
CA TYR A 127 -13.47 -18.68 -9.09
C TYR A 127 -13.43 -20.11 -9.65
N GLY A 128 -13.80 -21.10 -8.85
CA GLY A 128 -13.80 -22.54 -9.18
C GLY A 128 -14.88 -23.32 -8.42
N GLU A 129 -14.89 -24.64 -8.53
CA GLU A 129 -15.95 -25.49 -7.94
C GLU A 129 -15.62 -25.97 -6.51
N GLY A 130 -14.34 -26.03 -6.11
CA GLY A 130 -13.95 -26.46 -4.76
C GLY A 130 -14.27 -25.43 -3.68
N GLU A 131 -14.48 -25.86 -2.43
CA GLU A 131 -14.85 -24.96 -1.33
C GLU A 131 -13.82 -23.83 -1.13
N GLU A 132 -12.53 -24.17 -1.27
CA GLU A 132 -11.36 -23.28 -1.22
C GLU A 132 -11.08 -22.46 -2.50
N ASP A 133 -11.84 -22.65 -3.60
CA ASP A 133 -11.69 -21.86 -4.85
C ASP A 133 -12.31 -20.45 -4.71
N VAL A 134 -11.93 -19.76 -3.63
CA VAL A 134 -12.55 -18.54 -3.13
C VAL A 134 -11.49 -17.48 -2.85
N VAL A 135 -11.77 -16.27 -3.34
CA VAL A 135 -11.04 -15.06 -3.01
C VAL A 135 -11.95 -14.09 -2.27
N GLU A 136 -11.56 -13.71 -1.05
CA GLU A 136 -12.21 -12.66 -0.27
C GLU A 136 -11.50 -11.33 -0.53
N VAL A 137 -12.21 -10.40 -1.18
CA VAL A 137 -11.70 -9.09 -1.59
C VAL A 137 -12.17 -8.01 -0.63
N PHE A 138 -11.21 -7.29 -0.07
CA PHE A 138 -11.41 -6.20 0.89
C PHE A 138 -10.99 -4.87 0.24
N ASN A 139 -11.94 -4.18 -0.40
CA ASN A 139 -11.72 -2.87 -0.99
C ASN A 139 -11.93 -1.76 0.07
N THR A 140 -11.03 -0.78 0.17
CA THR A 140 -11.18 0.32 1.13
C THR A 140 -10.45 1.62 0.76
N ASN A 141 -10.99 2.74 1.26
CA ASN A 141 -10.32 4.04 1.29
C ASN A 141 -10.33 4.56 2.74
N THR A 142 -9.14 4.65 3.33
CA THR A 142 -8.92 5.17 4.70
C THR A 142 -9.00 6.70 4.72
N ARG A 143 -8.99 7.35 5.90
CA ARG A 143 -9.00 8.82 5.94
C ARG A 143 -7.67 9.44 5.53
N SER A 144 -7.71 10.24 4.45
CA SER A 144 -6.59 11.02 3.96
C SER A 144 -6.05 12.03 4.98
N GLY A 145 -4.72 12.21 5.00
CA GLY A 145 -4.02 13.13 5.89
C GLY A 145 -3.94 14.57 5.38
N HIS A 146 -4.82 14.99 4.46
CA HIS A 146 -4.65 16.19 3.66
C HIS A 146 -4.60 17.50 4.48
N GLY A 147 -3.42 18.10 4.55
CA GLY A 147 -3.19 19.50 4.94
C GLY A 147 -2.23 19.68 6.11
N ASP A 148 -1.03 20.18 5.81
CA ASP A 148 0.02 20.65 6.74
C ASP A 148 0.60 19.59 7.70
N HIS A 149 1.93 19.41 7.70
CA HIS A 149 2.64 18.47 8.56
C HIS A 149 2.39 18.71 10.07
N SER A 150 2.00 19.93 10.47
CA SER A 150 1.57 20.22 11.85
C SER A 150 0.28 19.48 12.26
N ARG A 151 -0.52 18.98 11.30
CA ARG A 151 -1.85 18.39 11.51
C ARG A 151 -1.95 16.91 11.15
N GLU A 152 -0.93 16.33 10.54
CA GLU A 152 -0.90 14.92 10.12
C GLU A 152 -1.21 13.94 11.27
N ASN A 153 -0.80 14.33 12.48
CA ASN A 153 -1.03 13.67 13.77
C ASN A 153 -2.50 13.76 14.29
N SER A 154 -3.39 14.49 13.62
CA SER A 154 -4.77 14.68 14.10
C SER A 154 -5.72 13.51 13.80
N TYR A 155 -5.43 12.71 12.76
CA TYR A 155 -6.22 11.55 12.34
C TYR A 155 -5.42 10.24 12.33
N ILE A 156 -4.22 10.21 12.93
CA ILE A 156 -3.40 8.98 12.98
C ILE A 156 -4.12 7.86 13.74
N THR A 157 -4.74 8.16 14.88
CA THR A 157 -5.55 7.19 15.66
C THR A 157 -6.71 6.62 14.84
N HIS A 158 -7.37 7.44 14.01
CA HIS A 158 -8.39 6.98 13.06
C HIS A 158 -7.78 5.99 12.05
N ARG A 159 -6.66 6.34 11.39
CA ARG A 159 -5.99 5.42 10.45
C ARG A 159 -5.48 4.13 11.12
N LEU A 160 -5.09 4.17 12.39
CA LEU A 160 -4.66 2.98 13.15
C LEU A 160 -5.82 2.01 13.41
N SER A 161 -6.97 2.49 13.89
CA SER A 161 -8.15 1.61 14.01
C SER A 161 -8.59 1.09 12.64
N GLN A 162 -8.62 1.95 11.61
CA GLN A 162 -8.97 1.51 10.25
C GLN A 162 -8.04 0.40 9.74
N ALA A 163 -6.72 0.54 9.93
CA ALA A 163 -5.74 -0.51 9.59
C ALA A 163 -5.95 -1.81 10.38
N TRP A 164 -6.31 -1.71 11.67
CA TRP A 164 -6.60 -2.86 12.54
C TRP A 164 -7.90 -3.57 12.16
N GLU A 165 -8.95 -2.81 11.85
CA GLU A 165 -10.25 -3.31 11.38
C GLU A 165 -10.11 -4.03 10.03
N ILE A 166 -9.34 -3.48 9.08
CA ILE A 166 -8.95 -4.18 7.83
C ILE A 166 -8.16 -5.46 8.16
N ALA A 167 -7.21 -5.39 9.11
CA ALA A 167 -6.34 -6.51 9.42
C ALA A 167 -7.12 -7.71 9.98
N LYS A 168 -8.07 -7.48 10.90
CA LYS A 168 -8.93 -8.55 11.44
C LYS A 168 -9.75 -9.22 10.32
N LEU A 169 -10.30 -8.46 9.37
CA LEU A 169 -11.04 -9.02 8.24
C LEU A 169 -10.16 -9.93 7.35
N ALA A 170 -8.98 -9.44 6.95
CA ALA A 170 -8.05 -10.19 6.10
C ALA A 170 -7.43 -11.41 6.82
N ARG A 171 -7.19 -11.30 8.14
CA ARG A 171 -6.74 -12.43 8.97
C ARG A 171 -7.81 -13.52 9.04
N ASN A 172 -9.05 -13.16 9.37
CA ASN A 172 -10.17 -14.10 9.49
C ASN A 172 -10.47 -14.83 8.17
N ALA A 173 -10.27 -14.18 7.01
CA ALA A 173 -10.37 -14.83 5.70
C ALA A 173 -9.22 -15.81 5.44
N SER A 174 -7.99 -15.45 5.82
CA SER A 174 -6.82 -16.32 5.68
C SER A 174 -6.86 -17.52 6.63
N GLU A 175 -7.44 -17.35 7.82
CA GLU A 175 -7.71 -18.43 8.80
C GLU A 175 -8.78 -19.42 8.31
N ARG A 176 -9.55 -19.08 7.25
CA ARG A 176 -10.49 -19.98 6.56
C ARG A 176 -9.87 -20.73 5.37
N GLY A 177 -8.58 -20.55 5.06
CA GLY A 177 -7.96 -21.09 3.84
C GLY A 177 -8.19 -20.26 2.57
N HIS A 178 -9.28 -19.46 2.50
CA HIS A 178 -9.55 -18.56 1.39
C HIS A 178 -8.37 -17.61 1.07
N LEU A 179 -8.20 -17.25 -0.21
CA LEU A 179 -7.27 -16.20 -0.61
C LEU A 179 -7.81 -14.82 -0.17
N ALA A 180 -7.15 -14.16 0.77
CA ALA A 180 -7.51 -12.80 1.18
C ALA A 180 -6.75 -11.77 0.33
N VAL A 181 -7.47 -10.84 -0.32
CA VAL A 181 -6.89 -9.77 -1.14
C VAL A 181 -7.40 -8.40 -0.67
N VAL A 182 -6.51 -7.55 -0.20
CA VAL A 182 -6.83 -6.20 0.27
C VAL A 182 -6.45 -5.17 -0.81
N LEU A 183 -7.43 -4.39 -1.26
CA LEU A 183 -7.31 -3.37 -2.31
C LEU A 183 -7.56 -2.00 -1.68
N ALA A 184 -6.48 -1.32 -1.29
CA ALA A 184 -6.57 -0.23 -0.34
C ALA A 184 -5.87 1.05 -0.82
N SER A 185 -6.63 2.16 -0.78
CA SER A 185 -6.02 3.49 -0.66
C SER A 185 -5.80 3.77 0.84
N LEU A 186 -4.57 3.53 1.30
CA LEU A 186 -4.21 3.63 2.73
C LEU A 186 -3.85 5.04 3.18
N ASN A 187 -3.70 5.99 2.24
CA ASN A 187 -3.32 7.38 2.54
C ASN A 187 -2.13 7.48 3.50
N ALA A 188 -1.20 6.54 3.38
CA ALA A 188 -0.10 6.30 4.29
C ALA A 188 1.05 5.64 3.53
N THR A 189 2.28 6.01 3.85
CA THR A 189 3.49 5.56 3.17
C THR A 189 3.96 4.18 3.65
N PRO A 190 4.81 3.47 2.88
CA PRO A 190 5.32 2.16 3.29
C PRO A 190 6.15 2.25 4.58
N PHE A 191 6.00 1.27 5.47
CA PHE A 191 6.53 1.26 6.85
C PHE A 191 6.01 2.36 7.81
N SER A 192 5.04 3.18 7.43
CA SER A 192 4.26 3.98 8.39
C SER A 192 3.57 3.08 9.44
N LEU A 193 3.24 3.63 10.61
CA LEU A 193 2.65 2.85 11.72
C LEU A 193 1.34 2.12 11.34
N PRO A 194 0.39 2.70 10.56
CA PRO A 194 -0.80 1.97 10.08
C PRO A 194 -0.47 0.85 9.08
N TYR A 195 0.48 1.08 8.16
CA TYR A 195 0.95 0.06 7.23
C TYR A 195 1.57 -1.14 7.98
N ARG A 196 2.38 -0.85 9.02
CA ARG A 196 2.99 -1.87 9.88
C ARG A 196 1.93 -2.62 10.67
N LEU A 197 1.00 -1.93 11.33
CA LEU A 197 -0.09 -2.55 12.09
C LEU A 197 -0.93 -3.52 11.24
N LEU A 198 -1.26 -3.12 10.01
CA LEU A 198 -1.98 -3.97 9.05
C LEU A 198 -1.16 -5.23 8.67
N THR A 199 0.06 -5.05 8.18
CA THR A 199 0.91 -6.16 7.68
C THR A 199 1.43 -7.08 8.79
N SER A 200 1.58 -6.58 10.03
CA SER A 200 1.97 -7.36 11.20
C SER A 200 0.83 -8.15 11.85
N HIS A 201 -0.45 -7.83 11.56
CA HIS A 201 -1.59 -8.52 12.18
C HIS A 201 -2.36 -9.44 11.22
N ALA A 202 -2.33 -9.21 9.91
CA ALA A 202 -3.20 -9.91 8.95
C ALA A 202 -2.56 -11.12 8.22
N ALA A 203 -1.27 -11.42 8.42
CA ALA A 203 -0.51 -12.41 7.65
C ALA A 203 -0.48 -12.18 6.12
N ILE A 204 -0.74 -10.95 5.67
CA ILE A 204 -0.71 -10.53 4.26
C ILE A 204 0.64 -9.91 3.86
N ARG A 205 0.99 -9.97 2.57
CA ARG A 205 2.19 -9.36 1.97
C ARG A 205 1.80 -8.23 1.01
N ASP A 206 2.57 -7.13 1.02
CA ASP A 206 2.48 -6.06 0.02
C ASP A 206 3.04 -6.56 -1.32
N ALA A 207 2.19 -6.65 -2.34
CA ALA A 207 2.54 -7.15 -3.67
C ALA A 207 3.71 -6.36 -4.29
N TRP A 208 3.81 -5.06 -4.03
CA TRP A 208 4.91 -4.26 -4.55
C TRP A 208 6.22 -4.61 -3.84
N ARG A 209 6.24 -4.65 -2.50
CA ARG A 209 7.50 -4.83 -1.74
C ARG A 209 8.12 -6.22 -1.88
N VAL A 210 7.35 -7.24 -2.27
CA VAL A 210 7.92 -8.57 -2.54
C VAL A 210 8.75 -8.58 -3.83
N LEU A 211 8.41 -7.75 -4.82
CA LEU A 211 9.18 -7.58 -6.07
C LEU A 211 10.16 -6.40 -6.03
N TYR A 212 9.85 -5.37 -5.24
CA TYR A 212 10.60 -4.13 -5.07
C TYR A 212 10.85 -3.87 -3.56
N PRO A 213 11.62 -4.73 -2.87
CA PRO A 213 11.87 -4.60 -1.42
C PRO A 213 12.53 -3.26 -1.07
N ASP A 214 13.27 -2.70 -2.02
CA ASP A 214 13.98 -1.43 -1.90
C ASP A 214 13.19 -0.18 -2.34
N SER A 215 11.90 -0.31 -2.69
CA SER A 215 11.01 0.82 -3.02
C SER A 215 11.00 1.92 -1.94
N SER A 216 10.68 3.15 -2.36
CA SER A 216 10.63 4.34 -1.48
C SER A 216 9.69 4.18 -0.28
N LEU A 217 10.04 4.85 0.81
CA LEU A 217 9.28 4.96 2.06
C LEU A 217 8.48 6.27 2.14
N GLY A 218 8.47 7.10 1.10
CA GLY A 218 7.70 8.34 1.02
C GLY A 218 8.19 9.26 -0.10
N SER A 219 7.88 10.56 0.01
CA SER A 219 8.56 11.63 -0.74
C SER A 219 10.02 11.77 -0.26
N THR A 220 10.88 12.45 -1.02
CA THR A 220 12.28 12.72 -0.60
C THR A 220 12.37 13.52 0.70
N SER A 221 11.32 14.28 1.02
CA SER A 221 11.14 15.04 2.27
C SER A 221 10.76 14.17 3.49
N HIS A 222 10.24 12.97 3.28
CA HIS A 222 9.75 12.08 4.35
C HIS A 222 10.89 11.55 5.21
N GLU A 223 10.70 11.49 6.53
CA GLU A 223 11.76 11.17 7.49
C GLU A 223 12.46 9.82 7.21
N LEU A 224 11.67 8.77 6.97
CA LEU A 224 12.22 7.43 6.69
C LEU A 224 12.98 7.35 5.35
N GLU A 225 12.70 8.22 4.37
CA GLU A 225 13.42 8.21 3.09
C GLU A 225 14.68 9.09 3.15
N ARG A 226 14.60 10.26 3.81
CA ARG A 226 15.79 11.09 4.15
C ARG A 226 16.85 10.28 4.90
N ALA A 227 16.42 9.44 5.85
CA ALA A 227 17.29 8.56 6.63
C ALA A 227 18.04 7.51 5.78
N ARG A 228 17.59 7.20 4.55
CA ARG A 228 18.27 6.28 3.61
C ARG A 228 19.35 6.97 2.78
N GLY A 229 19.43 8.32 2.79
CA GLY A 229 20.44 9.09 2.06
C GLY A 229 20.42 8.88 0.53
N ARG A 230 19.27 8.53 -0.04
CA ARG A 230 19.13 8.24 -1.48
C ARG A 230 19.06 9.52 -2.31
N PRO A 231 19.54 9.50 -3.56
CA PRO A 231 19.36 10.62 -4.48
C PRO A 231 17.87 10.80 -4.81
N THR A 232 17.47 12.04 -5.13
CA THR A 232 16.12 12.33 -5.66
C THR A 232 15.82 11.40 -6.85
N PRO A 233 14.71 10.64 -6.81
CA PRO A 233 14.32 9.77 -7.91
C PRO A 233 13.81 10.58 -9.11
N THR A 234 13.97 10.03 -10.31
CA THR A 234 13.33 10.59 -11.50
C THR A 234 11.89 10.09 -11.63
N ALA A 235 11.04 10.81 -12.37
CA ALA A 235 9.65 10.45 -12.59
C ALA A 235 9.49 9.01 -13.12
N ALA A 236 10.34 8.59 -14.06
CA ALA A 236 10.33 7.20 -14.55
C ALA A 236 10.76 6.18 -13.48
N PHE A 237 11.77 6.47 -12.67
CA PHE A 237 12.17 5.60 -11.55
C PHE A 237 11.05 5.49 -10.50
N ASN A 238 10.32 6.57 -10.24
CA ASN A 238 9.21 6.59 -9.30
C ASN A 238 8.06 5.65 -9.71
N ILE A 239 7.68 5.66 -10.98
CA ILE A 239 6.67 4.75 -11.54
C ILE A 239 7.18 3.30 -11.61
N ALA A 240 8.43 3.10 -12.03
CA ALA A 240 8.99 1.78 -12.31
C ALA A 240 9.40 0.98 -11.07
N GLU A 241 10.03 1.63 -10.08
CA GLU A 241 10.70 0.95 -8.95
C GLU A 241 10.05 1.29 -7.61
N ASN A 242 9.73 2.57 -7.38
CA ASN A 242 9.10 3.00 -6.12
C ASN A 242 7.59 2.70 -6.06
N GLY A 243 6.96 2.50 -7.22
CA GLY A 243 5.52 2.25 -7.34
C GLY A 243 4.66 3.46 -6.98
N VAL A 244 5.13 4.67 -7.26
CA VAL A 244 4.44 5.91 -6.91
C VAL A 244 3.08 5.98 -7.60
N THR A 245 2.04 6.22 -6.79
CA THR A 245 0.64 6.32 -7.26
C THR A 245 0.08 7.73 -7.14
N ASN A 246 0.57 8.54 -6.21
CA ASN A 246 0.08 9.90 -5.92
C ASN A 246 1.23 10.92 -5.96
N ASN A 247 0.92 12.19 -6.22
CA ASN A 247 1.86 13.32 -6.28
C ASN A 247 3.04 13.23 -7.29
N SER A 248 3.10 12.22 -8.16
CA SER A 248 4.15 12.15 -9.21
C SER A 248 4.05 13.31 -10.21
N ALA A 249 5.21 13.78 -10.67
CA ALA A 249 5.38 14.70 -11.79
C ALA A 249 4.68 14.28 -13.10
N TYR A 250 4.33 12.99 -13.28
CA TYR A 250 3.50 12.58 -14.41
C TYR A 250 2.00 12.89 -14.24
N ASN A 251 1.51 13.05 -13.01
CA ASN A 251 0.09 13.27 -12.74
C ASN A 251 -0.28 14.75 -12.90
N THR A 252 -1.15 15.06 -13.86
CA THR A 252 -1.51 16.45 -14.18
C THR A 252 -2.24 17.20 -13.06
N TRP A 253 -2.76 16.49 -12.06
CA TRP A 253 -3.45 17.09 -10.91
C TRP A 253 -2.49 17.51 -9.79
N ALA A 254 -1.28 16.93 -9.73
CA ALA A 254 -0.19 17.37 -8.87
C ALA A 254 0.55 18.61 -9.39
N TRP A 255 0.39 18.93 -10.68
CA TRP A 255 1.10 20.04 -11.33
C TRP A 255 0.74 21.42 -10.75
N PRO A 256 1.68 22.40 -10.78
CA PRO A 256 1.40 23.79 -10.43
C PRO A 256 0.21 24.38 -11.19
N SER A 257 -0.54 25.28 -10.54
CA SER A 257 -1.76 25.87 -11.12
C SER A 257 -1.52 26.73 -12.37
N SER A 258 -0.27 27.12 -12.67
CA SER A 258 0.16 27.67 -13.97
C SER A 258 0.05 26.63 -15.09
N GLU A 259 0.59 25.43 -14.86
CA GLU A 259 0.64 24.32 -15.82
C GLU A 259 -0.73 23.68 -16.02
N GLN A 260 -1.52 23.51 -14.94
CA GLN A 260 -2.91 23.09 -15.06
C GLN A 260 -3.77 24.07 -15.89
N ARG A 261 -3.44 25.37 -15.91
CA ARG A 261 -4.08 26.36 -16.79
C ARG A 261 -3.53 26.30 -18.22
N ALA A 262 -2.23 26.04 -18.39
CA ALA A 262 -1.63 25.85 -19.71
C ALA A 262 -2.25 24.64 -20.44
N LEU A 263 -2.39 23.50 -19.74
CA LEU A 263 -3.05 22.29 -20.24
C LEU A 263 -4.49 22.57 -20.71
N ARG A 264 -5.32 23.20 -19.85
CA ARG A 264 -6.70 23.59 -20.18
C ARG A 264 -6.80 24.61 -21.34
N SER A 265 -5.72 25.33 -21.65
CA SER A 265 -5.65 26.25 -22.80
C SER A 265 -5.25 25.58 -24.13
N GLY A 266 -5.11 24.25 -24.16
CA GLY A 266 -4.79 23.48 -25.38
C GLY A 266 -3.38 23.71 -25.92
N LYS A 267 -2.46 24.29 -25.12
CA LYS A 267 -1.12 24.72 -25.57
C LYS A 267 -0.13 23.55 -25.67
N ARG A 268 -0.36 22.69 -26.67
CA ARG A 268 0.42 21.48 -27.02
C ARG A 268 0.34 20.37 -25.96
N PRO A 269 0.62 19.10 -26.32
CA PRO A 269 0.84 18.06 -25.33
C PRO A 269 2.09 18.40 -24.49
N MET A 270 1.88 18.69 -23.20
CA MET A 270 2.95 18.95 -22.24
C MET A 270 3.66 17.63 -21.89
N LEU A 271 4.67 17.26 -22.67
CA LEU A 271 5.48 16.07 -22.44
C LEU A 271 6.38 16.26 -21.21
N VAL A 272 6.25 15.38 -20.22
CA VAL A 272 7.15 15.33 -19.06
C VAL A 272 8.35 14.47 -19.45
N SER A 273 9.57 14.94 -19.16
CA SER A 273 10.77 14.14 -19.39
C SER A 273 10.88 13.02 -18.35
N PRO A 274 11.18 11.77 -18.74
CA PRO A 274 11.43 10.67 -17.80
C PRO A 274 12.48 10.96 -16.72
N GLU A 275 13.44 11.83 -17.03
CA GLU A 275 14.53 12.26 -16.15
C GLU A 275 14.20 13.49 -15.30
N VAL A 276 12.94 13.96 -15.28
CA VAL A 276 12.50 15.01 -14.35
C VAL A 276 12.63 14.50 -12.90
N PRO A 277 13.26 15.25 -11.98
CA PRO A 277 13.23 14.96 -10.55
C PRO A 277 11.79 14.95 -10.02
N ASP A 278 11.43 13.91 -9.27
CA ASP A 278 10.06 13.67 -8.80
C ASP A 278 10.05 13.50 -7.27
N GLU A 279 10.22 14.63 -6.57
CA GLU A 279 10.51 14.69 -5.12
C GLU A 279 9.31 14.37 -4.23
N ASP A 280 8.11 14.81 -4.62
CA ASP A 280 6.88 14.66 -3.84
C ASP A 280 6.12 13.34 -4.11
N GLY A 281 6.57 12.54 -5.08
CA GLY A 281 5.94 11.28 -5.48
C GLY A 281 5.84 10.28 -4.33
N GLN A 282 4.63 9.79 -4.04
CA GLN A 282 4.34 8.86 -2.94
C GLN A 282 3.54 7.63 -3.42
N ARG A 283 3.84 6.46 -2.83
CA ARG A 283 3.00 5.26 -2.93
C ARG A 283 2.06 5.22 -1.72
N VAL A 284 0.76 5.34 -1.98
CA VAL A 284 -0.30 5.36 -0.96
C VAL A 284 -1.43 4.37 -1.25
N ASP A 285 -1.40 3.70 -2.40
CA ASP A 285 -2.33 2.65 -2.80
C ASP A 285 -1.60 1.31 -2.89
N TYR A 286 -2.32 0.24 -2.52
CA TYR A 286 -1.71 -1.05 -2.23
C TYR A 286 -2.61 -2.20 -2.66
N ILE A 287 -1.97 -3.26 -3.17
CA ILE A 287 -2.55 -4.60 -3.24
C ILE A 287 -1.78 -5.44 -2.21
N PHE A 288 -2.49 -5.94 -1.20
CA PHE A 288 -1.97 -6.97 -0.31
C PHE A 288 -2.65 -8.31 -0.58
N PHE A 289 -1.94 -9.40 -0.39
CA PHE A 289 -2.47 -10.76 -0.56
C PHE A 289 -2.01 -11.67 0.57
N SER A 290 -2.85 -12.61 1.01
CA SER A 290 -2.43 -13.75 1.83
C SER A 290 -2.01 -14.94 0.95
N ARG A 291 -1.59 -16.04 1.58
CA ARG A 291 -1.21 -17.27 0.89
C ARG A 291 -2.37 -17.89 0.09
N GLY A 292 -3.55 -18.02 0.72
CA GLY A 292 -4.64 -18.86 0.22
C GLY A 292 -4.30 -20.35 0.13
N GLY A 293 -5.33 -21.18 0.01
CA GLY A 293 -5.25 -22.64 0.11
C GLY A 293 -5.21 -23.13 1.56
N ASP A 294 -5.82 -24.28 1.80
CA ASP A 294 -6.00 -24.87 3.12
C ASP A 294 -4.65 -25.09 3.87
N PRO A 295 -4.46 -24.48 5.06
CA PRO A 295 -3.25 -24.65 5.89
C PRO A 295 -3.13 -26.04 6.53
N HIS A 296 -4.16 -26.88 6.45
CA HIS A 296 -4.21 -28.25 6.95
C HIS A 296 -4.27 -29.30 5.83
N ALA A 297 -4.11 -28.90 4.56
CA ALA A 297 -4.14 -29.78 3.41
C ALA A 297 -2.97 -30.78 3.43
N SER A 298 -3.23 -31.94 4.04
CA SER A 298 -2.45 -33.15 3.78
C SER A 298 -2.80 -33.65 2.36
N PRO A 299 -1.82 -34.23 1.61
CA PRO A 299 -2.02 -34.67 0.24
C PRO A 299 -3.24 -35.58 0.11
N THR A 300 -4.31 -35.06 -0.49
CA THR A 300 -5.66 -35.64 -0.34
C THR A 300 -5.91 -36.82 -1.28
N ASP A 301 -5.06 -36.98 -2.30
CA ASP A 301 -5.07 -38.15 -3.16
C ASP A 301 -4.23 -39.30 -2.57
N LEU A 302 -4.88 -40.45 -2.38
CA LEU A 302 -4.22 -41.70 -2.02
C LEU A 302 -3.13 -42.09 -3.04
N SER A 303 -3.22 -41.66 -4.30
CA SER A 303 -2.17 -41.89 -5.30
C SER A 303 -0.85 -41.20 -4.94
N GLU A 304 -0.88 -39.97 -4.39
CA GLU A 304 0.31 -39.27 -3.93
C GLU A 304 0.88 -39.93 -2.66
N ILE A 305 0.02 -40.28 -1.69
CA ILE A 305 0.41 -40.99 -0.46
C ILE A 305 1.07 -42.35 -0.78
N LEU A 306 0.50 -43.10 -1.73
CA LEU A 306 1.04 -44.39 -2.18
C LEU A 306 2.34 -44.23 -2.99
N SER A 307 2.49 -43.13 -3.73
CA SER A 307 3.76 -42.81 -4.42
C SER A 307 4.89 -42.56 -3.41
N ALA A 308 4.60 -41.88 -2.30
CA ALA A 308 5.55 -41.64 -1.21
C ALA A 308 5.86 -42.91 -0.41
N HIS A 309 4.87 -43.78 -0.17
CA HIS A 309 5.05 -45.05 0.54
C HIS A 309 6.00 -46.03 -0.18
N ASN A 310 6.11 -45.96 -1.50
CA ASN A 310 7.09 -46.77 -2.27
C ASN A 310 8.55 -46.29 -2.14
N THR A 311 8.82 -45.22 -1.37
CA THR A 311 10.18 -44.79 -1.01
C THR A 311 10.55 -45.11 0.45
N TYR A 312 10.15 -46.29 0.94
CA TYR A 312 10.59 -46.79 2.25
C TYR A 312 12.07 -47.22 2.24
N THR A 313 12.97 -46.24 2.38
CA THR A 313 14.36 -46.47 2.80
C THR A 313 14.55 -45.95 4.21
N ASP A 314 15.03 -46.83 5.09
CA ASP A 314 15.28 -46.62 6.51
C ASP A 314 16.40 -45.59 6.77
N ASP A 315 16.07 -44.29 6.71
CA ASP A 315 16.93 -43.16 7.14
C ASP A 315 16.16 -41.81 7.16
N GLY A 316 15.44 -41.51 8.25
CA GLY A 316 14.99 -40.14 8.60
C GLY A 316 13.62 -39.66 8.08
N VAL A 317 13.06 -38.66 8.78
CA VAL A 317 11.73 -38.10 8.51
C VAL A 317 11.68 -37.36 7.17
N VAL A 318 10.86 -37.84 6.24
CA VAL A 318 10.53 -37.13 5.01
C VAL A 318 9.53 -36.01 5.34
N ALA A 319 9.94 -34.76 5.17
CA ALA A 319 9.01 -33.64 5.17
C ALA A 319 8.10 -33.75 3.95
N ALA A 320 6.78 -33.70 4.16
CA ALA A 320 5.80 -33.64 3.07
C ALA A 320 6.07 -32.39 2.20
N PRO A 321 5.80 -32.43 0.88
CA PRO A 321 5.83 -31.23 0.08
C PRO A 321 4.81 -30.23 0.64
N SER A 322 5.22 -28.98 0.85
CA SER A 322 4.27 -27.94 1.26
C SER A 322 3.13 -27.82 0.24
N PRO A 323 1.88 -27.52 0.67
CA PRO A 323 0.77 -27.36 -0.26
C PRO A 323 1.02 -26.24 -1.29
N PRO A 324 0.25 -26.18 -2.39
CA PRO A 324 0.28 -25.02 -3.29
C PRO A 324 -0.26 -23.76 -2.59
N GLY A 325 0.12 -22.58 -3.10
CA GLY A 325 -0.42 -21.31 -2.62
C GLY A 325 -0.09 -20.14 -3.56
N TRP A 326 -0.76 -19.01 -3.35
CA TRP A 326 -0.65 -17.84 -4.19
C TRP A 326 0.58 -16.99 -3.87
N ILE A 327 1.25 -16.52 -4.93
CA ILE A 327 2.42 -15.64 -4.85
C ILE A 327 2.29 -14.51 -5.88
N ILE A 328 2.89 -13.34 -5.61
CA ILE A 328 2.94 -12.24 -6.59
C ILE A 328 3.96 -12.55 -7.69
N LYS A 329 3.49 -12.67 -8.93
CA LYS A 329 4.28 -12.91 -10.13
C LYS A 329 4.80 -11.61 -10.74
N ASP A 330 3.96 -10.59 -10.87
CA ASP A 330 4.32 -9.31 -11.51
C ASP A 330 3.48 -8.16 -10.93
N ALA A 331 4.05 -6.95 -10.85
CA ALA A 331 3.33 -5.76 -10.39
C ALA A 331 3.83 -4.50 -11.14
N ARG A 332 2.90 -3.61 -11.50
CA ARG A 332 3.17 -2.34 -12.19
C ARG A 332 2.21 -1.22 -11.77
N VAL A 333 2.63 0.03 -11.94
CA VAL A 333 1.74 1.19 -11.88
C VAL A 333 1.06 1.35 -13.25
N GLY A 334 -0.26 1.45 -13.27
CA GLY A 334 -1.08 1.62 -14.47
C GLY A 334 -1.80 2.96 -14.50
N LEU A 335 -2.68 3.16 -15.50
CA LEU A 335 -3.44 4.41 -15.69
C LEU A 335 -2.62 5.70 -15.76
N VAL A 336 -1.31 5.59 -16.05
CA VAL A 336 -0.39 6.73 -16.26
C VAL A 336 -0.73 7.51 -17.55
N ALA A 337 -1.41 6.87 -18.51
CA ALA A 337 -1.93 7.53 -19.70
C ALA A 337 -2.87 8.70 -19.39
N ARG A 338 -2.87 9.68 -20.28
CA ARG A 338 -3.78 10.82 -20.25
C ARG A 338 -5.08 10.50 -20.98
N HIS A 339 -6.16 11.17 -20.58
CA HIS A 339 -7.38 11.20 -21.36
C HIS A 339 -7.07 11.70 -22.79
N PRO A 340 -7.48 11.01 -23.86
CA PRO A 340 -7.08 11.35 -25.23
C PRO A 340 -7.47 12.78 -25.62
N ASP A 341 -8.71 13.18 -25.34
CA ASP A 341 -9.25 14.49 -25.74
C ASP A 341 -8.89 15.64 -24.76
N LEU A 342 -8.81 15.35 -23.46
CA LEU A 342 -8.65 16.36 -22.40
C LEU A 342 -7.18 16.58 -21.98
N GLY A 343 -6.29 15.64 -22.30
CA GLY A 343 -4.86 15.71 -21.96
C GLY A 343 -4.50 15.60 -20.47
N CYS A 344 -5.49 15.46 -19.57
CA CYS A 344 -5.29 15.29 -18.13
C CYS A 344 -5.17 13.80 -17.73
N SER A 345 -4.54 13.53 -16.59
CA SER A 345 -4.53 12.21 -15.94
C SER A 345 -5.95 11.76 -15.58
N LEU A 346 -6.22 10.45 -15.65
CA LEU A 346 -7.57 9.91 -15.45
C LEU A 346 -8.04 9.92 -13.98
N SER A 347 -7.13 10.06 -13.03
CA SER A 347 -7.40 10.36 -11.62
C SER A 347 -6.20 11.11 -11.00
N ASP A 348 -6.34 11.67 -9.79
CA ASP A 348 -5.22 12.20 -8.99
C ASP A 348 -4.37 11.09 -8.34
N HIS A 349 -4.81 9.83 -8.47
CA HIS A 349 -4.01 8.63 -8.27
C HIS A 349 -3.81 7.84 -9.58
N PHE A 350 -2.75 7.05 -9.65
CA PHE A 350 -2.54 5.99 -10.65
C PHE A 350 -2.97 4.63 -10.09
N SER A 351 -3.25 3.63 -10.95
CA SER A 351 -3.60 2.28 -10.46
C SER A 351 -2.36 1.51 -10.01
N VAL A 352 -2.55 0.61 -9.04
CA VAL A 352 -1.62 -0.53 -8.83
C VAL A 352 -2.24 -1.75 -9.48
N GLU A 353 -1.46 -2.45 -10.29
CA GLU A 353 -1.88 -3.64 -11.04
C GLU A 353 -0.94 -4.80 -10.69
N ALA A 354 -1.51 -5.93 -10.32
CA ALA A 354 -0.80 -7.11 -9.81
C ALA A 354 -1.28 -8.38 -10.53
N THR A 355 -0.37 -9.31 -10.81
CA THR A 355 -0.69 -10.67 -11.24
C THR A 355 -0.21 -11.63 -10.16
N LEU A 356 -1.13 -12.25 -9.43
CA LEU A 356 -0.82 -13.41 -8.59
C LEU A 356 -0.77 -14.67 -9.46
N ILE A 357 0.05 -15.65 -9.07
CA ILE A 357 0.08 -16.99 -9.66
C ILE A 357 -0.06 -18.04 -8.55
N LEU A 358 -0.82 -19.10 -8.80
CA LEU A 358 -0.87 -20.27 -7.94
C LEU A 358 0.40 -21.11 -8.17
N HIS A 359 1.24 -21.24 -7.13
CA HIS A 359 2.54 -21.91 -7.21
C HIS A 359 2.55 -23.20 -6.38
N THR A 360 2.94 -24.30 -7.01
CA THR A 360 3.21 -25.58 -6.32
C THR A 360 4.72 -25.69 -6.06
N PRO A 361 5.16 -25.80 -4.79
CA PRO A 361 6.59 -25.76 -4.47
C PRO A 361 7.35 -27.00 -4.97
N THR A 362 8.66 -26.86 -5.15
CA THR A 362 9.50 -27.95 -5.66
C THR A 362 9.77 -29.01 -4.59
N PRO A 363 9.43 -30.30 -4.77
CA PRO A 363 9.72 -31.34 -3.78
C PRO A 363 11.24 -31.54 -3.58
N PRO A 364 11.70 -31.82 -2.35
CA PRO A 364 13.13 -31.80 -2.01
C PRO A 364 13.91 -32.90 -2.74
N ARG A 365 14.76 -32.49 -3.68
CA ARG A 365 15.64 -33.43 -4.41
C ARG A 365 16.68 -34.05 -3.48
N HIS A 366 16.57 -35.36 -3.23
CA HIS A 366 17.65 -36.14 -2.63
C HIS A 366 18.98 -35.91 -3.35
N ARG A 367 19.93 -35.27 -2.67
CA ARG A 367 21.35 -35.40 -3.01
C ARG A 367 21.74 -36.86 -2.78
N ARG A 368 21.74 -37.67 -3.86
CA ARG A 368 22.42 -38.98 -3.88
C ARG A 368 23.85 -38.77 -3.39
N ARG A 369 24.14 -39.13 -2.13
CA ARG A 369 25.50 -39.30 -1.63
C ARG A 369 26.17 -40.33 -2.53
N SER A 370 27.06 -39.89 -3.41
CA SER A 370 27.93 -40.78 -4.16
C SER A 370 28.74 -41.58 -3.14
N ARG A 371 28.50 -42.90 -3.05
CA ARG A 371 29.25 -43.81 -2.19
C ARG A 371 30.71 -43.82 -2.68
N SER A 372 31.54 -42.94 -2.10
CA SER A 372 32.99 -43.04 -2.21
C SER A 372 33.41 -44.40 -1.67
N ARG A 373 33.91 -45.27 -2.54
CA ARG A 373 34.44 -46.57 -2.13
C ARG A 373 35.69 -46.33 -1.28
N SER A 374 35.54 -46.45 0.03
CA SER A 374 36.65 -46.49 0.98
C SER A 374 37.44 -47.78 0.76
N ILE A 375 38.47 -47.70 -0.10
CA ILE A 375 39.53 -48.71 -0.12
C ILE A 375 40.18 -48.71 1.27
N SER A 376 40.39 -49.90 1.82
CA SER A 376 40.69 -50.07 3.24
C SER A 376 42.10 -50.59 3.47
N LYS A 377 42.67 -50.18 4.61
CA LYS A 377 43.93 -50.66 5.22
C LYS A 377 45.21 -50.39 4.42
N ILE A 378 46.18 -49.77 5.10
CA ILE A 378 47.32 -50.49 5.67
C ILE A 378 47.71 -49.78 6.97
N ASN A 379 48.26 -50.52 7.93
CA ASN A 379 48.63 -50.04 9.26
C ASN A 379 50.08 -50.43 9.53
N TRP A 380 50.92 -49.47 9.90
CA TRP A 380 52.27 -49.70 10.42
C TRP A 380 52.62 -48.67 11.49
N GLN A 381 53.05 -49.15 12.65
CA GLN A 381 53.61 -48.35 13.75
C GLN A 381 55.13 -48.57 13.81
N THR A 382 55.82 -47.73 14.60
CA THR A 382 57.23 -47.90 15.05
C THR A 382 58.28 -47.70 13.93
N GLN A 383 59.44 -47.04 14.11
CA GLN A 383 60.27 -46.76 15.30
C GLN A 383 60.99 -45.38 15.29
N TYR A 384 61.57 -45.07 16.47
CA TYR A 384 62.57 -44.06 16.87
C TYR A 384 63.35 -43.21 15.83
N ALA A 385 63.52 -41.92 16.13
CA ALA A 385 64.82 -41.27 16.43
C ALA A 385 64.63 -39.87 17.08
N THR A 386 65.70 -39.28 17.63
CA THR A 386 65.71 -38.04 18.43
C THR A 386 66.55 -36.90 17.80
N LEU A 387 66.59 -35.73 18.48
CA LEU A 387 67.35 -34.48 18.22
C LEU A 387 66.69 -33.49 17.23
N GLY A 388 66.55 -32.20 17.55
CA GLY A 388 66.84 -31.53 18.83
C GLY A 388 66.52 -30.02 18.85
N ASP A 389 66.34 -29.51 20.07
CA ASP A 389 66.45 -28.12 20.59
C ASP A 389 65.64 -26.93 20.01
N ASP A 390 65.32 -26.02 20.93
CA ASP A 390 64.49 -24.80 20.88
C ASP A 390 65.44 -23.54 20.96
N PRO A 391 65.03 -22.25 21.11
CA PRO A 391 63.73 -21.58 20.94
C PRO A 391 63.80 -20.17 20.24
N THR A 392 62.68 -19.42 20.32
CA THR A 392 62.54 -17.93 20.37
C THR A 392 62.47 -16.99 19.13
N MET A 393 61.36 -16.22 19.15
CA MET A 393 61.16 -14.78 18.84
C MET A 393 61.08 -14.19 17.41
N SER A 394 60.02 -13.39 17.24
CA SER A 394 59.69 -12.38 16.20
C SER A 394 60.33 -10.99 16.50
N PRO A 395 59.98 -9.85 15.86
CA PRO A 395 59.27 -9.58 14.57
C PRO A 395 59.96 -8.46 13.69
N LYS A 396 59.42 -8.12 12.50
CA LYS A 396 59.16 -6.72 11.97
C LYS A 396 58.85 -6.63 10.45
N LYS A 397 58.63 -5.41 9.93
CA LYS A 397 58.15 -5.02 8.58
C LYS A 397 59.20 -4.20 7.78
N SER A 398 58.93 -3.98 6.48
CA SER A 398 59.56 -3.01 5.52
C SER A 398 60.92 -3.47 4.94
N GLY A 399 61.32 -3.17 3.68
CA GLY A 399 60.75 -2.39 2.55
C GLY A 399 61.72 -2.49 1.33
N THR A 400 61.87 -1.63 0.31
CA THR A 400 61.19 -0.38 -0.18
C THR A 400 61.74 -0.05 -1.62
N VAL A 401 61.22 0.99 -2.33
CA VAL A 401 61.85 1.68 -3.52
C VAL A 401 61.78 0.89 -4.86
N THR A 402 61.59 1.46 -6.08
CA THR A 402 62.24 2.64 -6.76
C THR A 402 61.30 3.53 -7.63
N GLN A 403 61.72 4.79 -7.88
CA GLN A 403 61.08 5.83 -8.74
C GLN A 403 62.04 6.38 -9.82
N SER A 404 61.51 7.12 -10.84
CA SER A 404 62.02 8.45 -11.36
C SER A 404 61.55 8.73 -12.81
N GLN A 405 61.63 9.93 -13.44
CA GLN A 405 61.43 11.36 -13.07
C GLN A 405 61.15 12.19 -14.37
N SER A 406 60.75 13.47 -14.26
CA SER A 406 60.47 14.44 -15.37
C SER A 406 61.75 15.16 -15.89
N PRO A 407 61.76 16.06 -16.94
CA PRO A 407 61.24 17.46 -16.83
C PRO A 407 60.90 18.32 -18.11
N HIS A 408 60.30 19.51 -17.89
CA HIS A 408 60.34 20.85 -18.59
C HIS A 408 60.14 21.10 -20.12
N GLY A 409 59.47 22.24 -20.47
CA GLY A 409 59.55 22.95 -21.78
C GLY A 409 58.35 23.88 -22.14
N ILE A 410 58.58 25.13 -22.62
CA ILE A 410 57.56 26.17 -23.01
C ILE A 410 58.24 27.22 -23.96
N PRO A 411 57.56 28.15 -24.71
CA PRO A 411 56.35 28.14 -25.56
C PRO A 411 56.61 28.50 -27.06
N SER A 412 55.58 28.41 -27.93
CA SER A 412 55.28 29.46 -28.94
C SER A 412 53.90 29.33 -29.60
N THR A 413 53.19 30.45 -29.76
CA THR A 413 51.98 30.66 -30.60
C THR A 413 52.40 31.45 -31.88
N PRO A 414 51.54 31.84 -32.87
CA PRO A 414 50.06 31.85 -32.89
C PRO A 414 49.39 31.44 -34.24
N ASN A 415 48.07 31.70 -34.31
CA ASN A 415 47.24 31.90 -35.52
C ASN A 415 46.83 30.66 -36.35
N ASN A 416 45.68 30.64 -37.05
CA ASN A 416 44.35 31.27 -36.85
C ASN A 416 43.35 30.58 -37.83
N VAL A 417 42.13 31.12 -37.96
CA VAL A 417 41.14 30.90 -39.05
C VAL A 417 40.29 29.63 -38.98
N THR A 418 39.07 29.85 -38.49
CA THR A 418 37.80 29.15 -38.74
C THR A 418 37.58 28.61 -40.16
N THR A 419 36.80 27.52 -40.31
CA THR A 419 35.48 27.60 -41.00
C THR A 419 34.59 26.38 -40.76
N ARG A 420 33.28 26.55 -41.00
CA ARG A 420 32.26 25.47 -41.05
C ARG A 420 32.10 24.96 -42.48
N SER A 421 31.71 23.70 -42.65
CA SER A 421 30.82 23.31 -43.76
C SER A 421 29.97 22.10 -43.39
N ASN A 422 28.66 22.18 -43.61
CA ASN A 422 27.76 21.02 -43.57
C ASN A 422 27.91 20.19 -44.86
N SER A 423 27.81 18.87 -44.76
CA SER A 423 27.39 18.02 -45.89
C SER A 423 26.52 16.88 -45.40
N ARG A 424 25.37 16.68 -46.04
CA ARG A 424 24.29 15.76 -45.65
C ARG A 424 24.19 14.64 -46.67
N ALA A 425 24.44 13.40 -46.28
CA ALA A 425 24.27 12.22 -47.14
C ALA A 425 23.31 11.21 -46.49
N LYS A 426 22.46 10.59 -47.30
CA LYS A 426 21.71 9.36 -46.96
C LYS A 426 22.42 8.22 -47.67
N GLU A 427 22.41 7.01 -47.10
CA GLU A 427 21.90 5.86 -47.84
C GLU A 427 21.42 4.71 -46.93
N LYS A 428 20.87 3.65 -47.54
CA LYS A 428 20.30 2.48 -46.86
C LYS A 428 21.16 1.24 -47.10
N GLY A 429 21.62 0.60 -46.03
CA GLY A 429 22.06 -0.81 -46.04
C GLY A 429 20.98 -1.69 -45.39
N LYS A 430 20.82 -2.95 -45.85
CA LYS A 430 19.79 -3.87 -45.35
C LYS A 430 20.28 -5.32 -45.41
N GLU A 431 20.71 -5.86 -44.28
CA GLU A 431 21.13 -7.26 -44.16
C GLU A 431 20.41 -8.02 -43.04
N ARG A 432 20.46 -9.35 -43.09
CA ARG A 432 19.74 -10.26 -42.20
C ARG A 432 20.72 -11.16 -41.45
N GLY A 433 20.71 -11.10 -40.12
CA GLY A 433 21.32 -12.10 -39.23
C GLY A 433 20.26 -12.76 -38.35
N ARG A 434 20.42 -14.05 -38.03
CA ARG A 434 19.62 -14.80 -37.03
C ARG A 434 20.51 -15.17 -35.81
N PRO A 435 19.92 -15.57 -34.67
CA PRO A 435 20.28 -14.94 -33.40
C PRO A 435 21.45 -15.59 -32.64
N ALA A 436 22.14 -14.77 -31.85
CA ALA A 436 22.91 -15.21 -30.69
C ALA A 436 22.02 -15.21 -29.43
N THR A 437 22.40 -16.00 -28.42
CA THR A 437 21.63 -16.15 -27.17
C THR A 437 21.78 -14.94 -26.24
N PRO A 438 20.72 -14.54 -25.51
CA PRO A 438 20.76 -13.37 -24.64
C PRO A 438 21.58 -13.65 -23.36
N ARG A 439 22.46 -12.70 -23.01
CA ARG A 439 23.08 -12.59 -21.68
C ARG A 439 22.45 -11.40 -20.95
N SER A 440 22.09 -11.61 -19.68
CA SER A 440 21.87 -10.59 -18.63
C SER A 440 21.40 -9.20 -19.11
N PHE A 441 20.09 -8.97 -19.11
CA PHE A 441 19.53 -7.63 -19.31
C PHE A 441 20.00 -6.66 -18.22
N THR A 442 20.51 -5.51 -18.63
CA THR A 442 20.82 -4.35 -17.77
C THR A 442 19.78 -3.25 -18.00
N SER A 443 19.72 -2.27 -17.09
CA SER A 443 18.66 -1.25 -16.99
C SER A 443 18.46 -0.33 -18.20
N THR A 444 19.30 -0.42 -19.24
CA THR A 444 19.27 0.46 -20.41
C THR A 444 18.12 0.22 -21.39
N GLU A 445 17.47 -0.95 -21.42
CA GLU A 445 16.35 -1.17 -22.36
C GLU A 445 15.07 -0.39 -22.00
N ALA A 446 14.85 -0.08 -20.72
CA ALA A 446 13.82 0.88 -20.32
C ALA A 446 14.02 2.25 -21.00
N GLY A 447 15.28 2.62 -21.28
CA GLY A 447 15.66 3.84 -22.00
C GLY A 447 15.37 3.82 -23.50
N VAL A 448 15.18 2.66 -24.14
CA VAL A 448 14.96 2.60 -25.60
C VAL A 448 13.54 3.07 -25.96
N HIS A 449 12.57 2.89 -25.07
CA HIS A 449 11.21 3.42 -25.22
C HIS A 449 11.09 4.91 -24.81
N ILE A 450 12.12 5.53 -24.22
CA ILE A 450 12.08 6.94 -23.77
C ILE A 450 12.15 7.92 -24.96
N ALA A 451 12.95 7.62 -25.98
CA ALA A 451 13.22 8.54 -27.09
C ALA A 451 12.01 8.86 -28.00
N ALA A 452 10.90 8.11 -27.89
CA ALA A 452 9.71 8.24 -28.75
C ALA A 452 8.50 8.93 -28.08
N GLY A 453 8.64 9.45 -26.85
CA GLY A 453 7.53 10.10 -26.13
C GLY A 453 6.48 9.13 -25.57
N THR A 454 6.84 7.86 -25.42
CA THR A 454 5.90 6.73 -25.29
C THR A 454 5.11 6.67 -23.97
N TYR A 455 5.46 7.47 -22.95
CA TYR A 455 4.68 7.61 -21.70
C TYR A 455 3.31 8.29 -21.88
N LEU A 456 2.93 8.66 -23.10
CA LEU A 456 1.54 9.01 -23.45
C LEU A 456 0.61 7.78 -23.47
N HIS A 457 1.16 6.56 -23.42
CA HIS A 457 0.41 5.31 -23.24
C HIS A 457 0.78 4.65 -21.91
N SER A 458 -0.19 3.97 -21.28
CA SER A 458 0.03 3.19 -20.06
C SER A 458 0.94 1.99 -20.37
N PRO A 459 1.78 1.56 -19.42
CA PRO A 459 2.71 0.47 -19.68
C PRO A 459 2.00 -0.88 -19.89
N THR A 460 2.29 -1.55 -21.01
CA THR A 460 1.84 -2.94 -21.24
C THR A 460 2.67 -3.90 -20.39
N ALA A 461 2.10 -5.04 -19.99
CA ALA A 461 2.74 -6.03 -19.12
C ALA A 461 3.95 -6.79 -19.71
N SER A 462 4.57 -6.29 -20.78
CA SER A 462 5.92 -6.68 -21.22
C SER A 462 7.00 -5.70 -20.75
N SER A 463 6.65 -4.43 -20.50
CA SER A 463 7.59 -3.32 -20.32
C SER A 463 8.25 -3.21 -18.94
N TYR A 464 7.63 -3.76 -17.89
CA TYR A 464 8.10 -3.66 -16.49
C TYR A 464 8.24 -5.01 -15.77
N ARG A 465 8.47 -6.10 -16.50
CA ARG A 465 8.57 -7.44 -15.91
C ARG A 465 9.80 -7.59 -15.01
N ARG A 466 9.63 -7.34 -13.72
CA ARG A 466 10.60 -7.74 -12.68
C ARG A 466 10.24 -9.05 -12.00
N GLY A 467 9.08 -9.62 -12.32
CA GLY A 467 8.69 -10.95 -11.90
C GLY A 467 9.76 -12.01 -12.15
N SER A 468 10.25 -12.63 -11.09
CA SER A 468 11.18 -13.75 -11.22
C SER A 468 10.52 -14.89 -12.00
N ARG A 469 11.29 -15.51 -12.89
CA ARG A 469 10.96 -16.80 -13.53
C ARG A 469 11.75 -17.96 -12.90
N ASP A 470 12.54 -17.69 -11.87
CA ASP A 470 13.23 -18.72 -11.11
C ASP A 470 12.27 -19.32 -10.07
N ARG A 471 12.01 -20.62 -10.22
CA ARG A 471 11.15 -21.38 -9.31
C ARG A 471 11.70 -21.37 -7.88
N ALA A 472 13.02 -21.24 -7.69
CA ALA A 472 13.61 -21.12 -6.36
C ALA A 472 13.25 -19.79 -5.65
N ALA A 473 13.01 -18.71 -6.40
CA ALA A 473 12.51 -17.46 -5.83
C ALA A 473 11.03 -17.58 -5.43
N TRP A 474 10.23 -18.31 -6.22
CA TRP A 474 8.84 -18.63 -5.89
C TRP A 474 8.72 -19.58 -4.69
N ASP A 475 9.60 -20.59 -4.59
CA ASP A 475 9.70 -21.47 -3.42
C ASP A 475 10.10 -20.69 -2.15
N LEU A 476 11.03 -19.73 -2.25
CA LEU A 476 11.39 -18.83 -1.13
C LEU A 476 10.24 -17.87 -0.75
N GLN A 477 9.52 -17.36 -1.74
CA GLN A 477 8.38 -16.47 -1.56
C GLN A 477 7.21 -17.18 -0.87
N LEU A 478 6.89 -18.40 -1.30
CA LEU A 478 5.84 -19.24 -0.71
C LEU A 478 6.22 -19.71 0.70
N SER A 479 7.45 -20.17 0.92
CA SER A 479 7.91 -20.52 2.28
C SER A 479 7.96 -19.31 3.23
N SER A 480 8.17 -18.09 2.72
CA SER A 480 8.01 -16.86 3.52
C SER A 480 6.56 -16.56 3.92
N LEU A 481 5.57 -17.15 3.25
CA LEU A 481 4.16 -17.13 3.66
C LEU A 481 3.84 -18.31 4.61
N GLU A 482 4.52 -19.45 4.45
CA GLU A 482 4.31 -20.67 5.27
C GLU A 482 4.83 -20.57 6.71
N LEU A 483 5.76 -19.66 7.02
CA LEU A 483 6.36 -19.55 8.35
C LEU A 483 5.38 -19.18 9.49
N GLY A 484 4.09 -19.03 9.19
CA GLY A 484 2.94 -19.11 10.11
C GLY A 484 2.79 -17.95 11.10
N THR A 485 3.87 -17.23 11.36
CA THR A 485 3.95 -16.12 12.30
C THR A 485 3.98 -14.83 11.49
N PRO A 486 2.91 -14.00 11.49
CA PRO A 486 3.00 -12.68 10.88
C PRO A 486 4.09 -11.87 11.59
N PRO A 487 4.83 -10.99 10.90
CA PRO A 487 5.99 -10.31 11.49
C PRO A 487 5.54 -9.42 12.65
N HIS A 488 5.68 -9.91 13.88
CA HIS A 488 5.13 -9.27 15.07
C HIS A 488 5.50 -7.79 15.13
N LEU A 489 4.49 -6.94 15.35
CA LEU A 489 4.74 -5.52 15.57
C LEU A 489 5.58 -5.39 16.86
N PRO A 490 6.73 -4.69 16.84
CA PRO A 490 7.57 -4.52 18.03
C PRO A 490 6.78 -3.92 19.20
N LEU A 491 7.06 -4.36 20.43
CA LEU A 491 6.36 -3.90 21.63
C LEU A 491 6.36 -2.36 21.76
N THR A 492 7.48 -1.71 21.40
CA THR A 492 7.61 -0.24 21.36
C THR A 492 6.64 0.46 20.41
N ALA A 493 6.16 -0.22 19.37
CA ALA A 493 5.14 0.31 18.47
C ALA A 493 3.71 0.02 18.97
N TYR A 494 3.50 -0.98 19.83
CA TYR A 494 2.28 -1.06 20.64
C TYR A 494 2.23 0.09 21.66
N ASP A 495 3.35 0.42 22.30
CA ASP A 495 3.46 1.58 23.19
C ASP A 495 3.20 2.91 22.46
N GLU A 496 3.73 3.07 21.24
CA GLU A 496 3.45 4.20 20.35
C GLU A 496 1.94 4.32 20.04
N ILE A 497 1.27 3.21 19.70
CA ILE A 497 -0.18 3.19 19.42
C ILE A 497 -0.98 3.56 20.66
N ILE A 498 -0.67 3.00 21.84
CA ILE A 498 -1.37 3.30 23.10
C ILE A 498 -1.21 4.79 23.45
N HIS A 499 0.01 5.34 23.38
CA HIS A 499 0.23 6.77 23.58
C HIS A 499 -0.54 7.66 22.57
N LEU A 500 -0.67 7.23 21.31
CA LEU A 500 -1.48 7.92 20.28
C LEU A 500 -3.00 7.76 20.49
N ILE A 501 -3.44 6.75 21.26
CA ILE A 501 -4.81 6.56 21.72
C ILE A 501 -5.08 7.48 22.92
N ASP A 502 -4.23 7.47 23.95
CA ASP A 502 -4.36 8.32 25.15
C ASP A 502 -4.37 9.81 24.79
N ALA A 503 -3.42 10.22 23.94
CA ALA A 503 -3.36 11.58 23.40
C ALA A 503 -4.62 11.94 22.58
N HIS A 504 -5.38 10.96 22.06
CA HIS A 504 -6.68 11.19 21.44
C HIS A 504 -7.82 11.28 22.46
N ALA A 505 -7.84 10.38 23.44
CA ALA A 505 -8.83 10.36 24.52
C ALA A 505 -8.85 11.71 25.25
N VAL A 506 -7.69 12.19 25.72
CA VAL A 506 -7.55 13.49 26.41
C VAL A 506 -8.11 14.66 25.58
N ARG A 507 -7.91 14.65 24.26
CA ARG A 507 -8.49 15.65 23.35
C ARG A 507 -10.02 15.55 23.30
N MET A 508 -10.59 14.34 23.28
CA MET A 508 -12.04 14.12 23.21
C MET A 508 -12.75 14.41 24.53
N TYR A 509 -12.19 14.01 25.68
CA TYR A 509 -12.69 14.44 26.99
C TYR A 509 -12.71 15.97 27.11
N ARG A 510 -11.65 16.66 26.64
CA ARG A 510 -11.63 18.13 26.62
C ARG A 510 -12.70 18.73 25.69
N GLN A 511 -12.91 18.18 24.49
CA GLN A 511 -13.97 18.64 23.57
C GLN A 511 -15.38 18.38 24.14
N ARG A 512 -15.61 17.23 24.76
CA ARG A 512 -16.87 16.88 25.45
C ARG A 512 -17.16 17.85 26.59
N ARG A 513 -16.18 18.10 27.47
CA ARG A 513 -16.32 19.07 28.58
C ARG A 513 -16.57 20.49 28.07
N LEU A 514 -15.86 20.94 27.03
CA LEU A 514 -16.09 22.25 26.41
C LEU A 514 -17.49 22.39 25.80
N GLY A 515 -18.01 21.35 25.14
CA GLY A 515 -19.38 21.36 24.59
C GLY A 515 -20.46 21.45 25.67
N ILE A 516 -20.28 20.73 26.79
CA ILE A 516 -21.17 20.80 27.96
C ILE A 516 -21.10 22.20 28.61
N SER A 517 -19.89 22.75 28.81
CA SER A 517 -19.71 24.11 29.36
C SER A 517 -20.28 25.20 28.45
N HIS A 518 -20.18 25.06 27.12
CA HIS A 518 -20.76 25.99 26.15
C HIS A 518 -22.29 26.00 26.22
N PHE A 519 -22.92 24.83 26.33
CA PHE A 519 -24.35 24.72 26.60
C PHE A 519 -24.76 25.37 27.93
N ALA A 520 -24.06 25.05 29.02
CA ALA A 520 -24.37 25.58 30.35
C ALA A 520 -24.25 27.12 30.40
N PHE A 521 -23.21 27.68 29.76
CA PHE A 521 -23.06 29.13 29.59
C PHE A 521 -24.26 29.75 28.88
N TRP A 522 -24.66 29.22 27.71
CA TRP A 522 -25.78 29.79 26.96
C TRP A 522 -27.14 29.57 27.61
N LEU A 523 -27.32 28.50 28.38
CA LEU A 523 -28.51 28.31 29.22
C LEU A 523 -28.62 29.40 30.29
N VAL A 524 -27.52 29.74 30.97
CA VAL A 524 -27.47 30.84 31.95
C VAL A 524 -27.72 32.19 31.27
N VAL A 525 -27.11 32.45 30.10
CA VAL A 525 -27.36 33.67 29.32
C VAL A 525 -28.82 33.78 28.88
N LEU A 526 -29.46 32.68 28.47
CA LEU A 526 -30.87 32.66 28.08
C LEU A 526 -31.80 32.95 29.27
N VAL A 527 -31.60 32.28 30.41
CA VAL A 527 -32.39 32.54 31.64
C VAL A 527 -32.19 33.97 32.13
N GLY A 528 -30.95 34.45 32.16
CA GLY A 528 -30.63 35.85 32.50
C GLY A 528 -31.26 36.85 31.54
N SER A 529 -31.35 36.51 30.24
CA SER A 529 -32.02 37.33 29.23
C SER A 529 -33.53 37.42 29.47
N TYR A 530 -34.19 36.30 29.80
CA TYR A 530 -35.62 36.31 30.16
C TYR A 530 -35.92 37.18 31.37
N VAL A 531 -35.06 37.18 32.39
CA VAL A 531 -35.18 38.09 33.55
C VAL A 531 -34.90 39.54 33.14
N GLY A 532 -33.87 39.78 32.33
CA GLY A 532 -33.45 41.12 31.89
C GLY A 532 -34.51 41.91 31.13
N ILE A 533 -35.43 41.24 30.42
CA ILE A 533 -36.55 41.87 29.70
C ILE A 533 -37.42 42.74 30.62
N TRP A 534 -37.61 42.35 31.88
CA TRP A 534 -38.40 43.10 32.86
C TRP A 534 -37.82 44.49 33.20
N PHE A 535 -36.56 44.74 32.83
CA PHE A 535 -35.82 45.96 33.13
C PHE A 535 -35.47 46.77 31.86
N LEU A 536 -35.92 46.34 30.67
CA LEU A 536 -35.64 47.02 29.40
C LEU A 536 -36.83 47.91 28.98
N PRO A 537 -36.67 49.24 28.90
CA PRO A 537 -37.77 50.14 28.55
C PRO A 537 -38.13 50.08 27.05
N ASP A 538 -37.18 49.70 26.18
CA ASP A 538 -37.36 49.62 24.73
C ASP A 538 -37.55 48.17 24.26
N GLY A 539 -38.71 47.88 23.67
CA GLY A 539 -39.01 46.56 23.08
C GLY A 539 -38.02 46.12 22.00
N LYS A 540 -37.32 47.05 21.33
CA LYS A 540 -36.24 46.76 20.37
C LYS A 540 -35.04 46.11 21.06
N GLY A 541 -34.68 46.56 22.27
CA GLY A 541 -33.60 45.98 23.07
C GLY A 541 -33.96 44.59 23.57
N ALA A 542 -35.18 44.42 24.09
CA ALA A 542 -35.69 43.13 24.54
C ALA A 542 -35.72 42.09 23.39
N PHE A 543 -36.16 42.49 22.20
CA PHE A 543 -36.13 41.64 21.00
C PHE A 543 -34.69 41.24 20.61
N GLY A 544 -33.77 42.20 20.52
CA GLY A 544 -32.37 41.92 20.17
C GLY A 544 -31.68 40.97 21.15
N LEU A 545 -31.92 41.15 22.45
CA LEU A 545 -31.42 40.28 23.51
C LEU A 545 -31.99 38.86 23.42
N LEU A 546 -33.31 38.72 23.21
CA LEU A 546 -33.95 37.42 23.00
C LEU A 546 -33.41 36.67 21.77
N VAL A 547 -33.23 37.36 20.64
CA VAL A 547 -32.70 36.75 19.42
C VAL A 547 -31.27 36.27 19.64
N ALA A 548 -30.39 37.10 20.21
CA ALA A 548 -29.01 36.74 20.49
C ALA A 548 -28.89 35.55 21.46
N SER A 549 -29.62 35.58 22.58
CA SER A 549 -29.60 34.51 23.57
C SER A 549 -30.21 33.20 23.05
N SER A 550 -31.26 33.26 22.22
CA SER A 550 -31.89 32.08 21.61
C SER A 550 -31.00 31.40 20.58
N LEU A 551 -30.33 32.19 19.71
CA LEU A 551 -29.37 31.67 18.73
C LEU A 551 -28.15 31.03 19.42
N GLY A 552 -27.62 31.69 20.45
CA GLY A 552 -26.55 31.14 21.28
C GLY A 552 -26.96 29.85 21.99
N PHE A 553 -28.17 29.79 22.55
CA PHE A 553 -28.71 28.57 23.15
C PHE A 553 -28.90 27.44 22.14
N THR A 554 -29.35 27.73 20.91
CA THR A 554 -29.45 26.71 19.84
C THR A 554 -28.06 26.15 19.49
N ALA A 555 -27.03 27.01 19.37
CA ALA A 555 -25.65 26.57 19.20
C ALA A 555 -25.16 25.75 20.41
N GLY A 556 -25.53 26.14 21.62
CA GLY A 556 -25.33 25.39 22.87
C GLY A 556 -25.90 23.98 22.81
N VAL A 557 -27.19 23.83 22.45
CA VAL A 557 -27.88 22.54 22.31
C VAL A 557 -27.19 21.65 21.28
N VAL A 558 -26.79 22.19 20.12
CA VAL A 558 -26.02 21.43 19.12
C VAL A 558 -24.69 20.95 19.72
N THR A 559 -23.94 21.80 20.42
CA THR A 559 -22.69 21.37 21.08
C THR A 559 -22.90 20.35 22.21
N LEU A 560 -24.03 20.40 22.92
CA LEU A 560 -24.39 19.40 23.93
C LEU A 560 -24.67 18.04 23.29
N LEU A 561 -25.46 18.00 22.21
CA LEU A 561 -25.78 16.75 21.50
C LEU A 561 -24.52 16.10 20.93
N LEU A 562 -23.59 16.89 20.37
CA LEU A 562 -22.29 16.39 19.92
C LEU A 562 -21.44 15.83 21.09
N ALA A 563 -21.46 16.48 22.25
CA ALA A 563 -20.73 16.05 23.44
C ALA A 563 -21.31 14.80 24.12
N MET A 564 -22.65 14.69 24.19
CA MET A 564 -23.34 13.61 24.89
C MET A 564 -23.56 12.37 24.03
N LEU A 565 -23.71 12.51 22.72
CA LEU A 565 -23.92 11.38 21.80
C LEU A 565 -22.63 11.00 21.10
N VAL A 566 -22.00 11.92 20.35
CA VAL A 566 -20.97 11.54 19.38
C VAL A 566 -19.59 11.41 20.02
N TYR A 567 -19.12 12.38 20.81
CA TYR A 567 -17.83 12.25 21.51
C TYR A 567 -17.87 11.14 22.58
N ALA A 568 -19.04 10.86 23.16
CA ALA A 568 -19.22 9.70 24.05
C ALA A 568 -19.11 8.36 23.29
N ALA A 569 -19.78 8.23 22.14
CA ALA A 569 -19.67 7.02 21.31
C ALA A 569 -18.27 6.84 20.71
N GLU A 570 -17.57 7.92 20.35
CA GLU A 570 -16.17 7.87 19.87
C GLU A 570 -15.20 7.47 21.00
N LEU A 571 -15.42 7.92 22.24
CA LEU A 571 -14.66 7.46 23.42
C LEU A 571 -14.92 5.99 23.78
N ASN A 572 -16.18 5.51 23.73
CA ASN A 572 -16.49 4.10 24.01
C ASN A 572 -15.80 3.16 23.01
N LYS A 573 -15.82 3.51 21.72
CA LYS A 573 -15.05 2.80 20.68
C LYS A 573 -13.55 2.88 20.91
N LEU A 574 -13.05 4.00 21.46
CA LEU A 574 -11.63 4.19 21.74
C LEU A 574 -11.15 3.26 22.86
N ASN A 575 -11.96 3.05 23.90
CA ASN A 575 -11.67 2.03 24.92
C ASN A 575 -11.65 0.61 24.33
N GLU A 576 -12.56 0.28 23.40
CA GLU A 576 -12.55 -1.03 22.71
C GLU A 576 -11.27 -1.25 21.90
N PHE A 577 -10.87 -0.26 21.08
CA PHE A 577 -9.63 -0.32 20.30
C PHE A 577 -8.38 -0.32 21.20
N GLU A 578 -8.39 0.44 22.30
CA GLU A 578 -7.34 0.42 23.32
C GLU A 578 -7.20 -0.98 23.94
N TRP A 579 -8.31 -1.62 24.28
CA TRP A 579 -8.33 -2.98 24.84
C TRP A 579 -7.80 -4.02 23.86
N GLU A 580 -8.24 -4.02 22.60
CA GLU A 580 -7.72 -4.94 21.58
C GLU A 580 -6.20 -4.79 21.37
N ILE A 581 -5.69 -3.55 21.37
CA ILE A 581 -4.26 -3.25 21.23
C ILE A 581 -3.48 -3.66 22.49
N ARG A 582 -3.98 -3.40 23.71
CA ARG A 582 -3.38 -3.87 24.97
C ARG A 582 -3.34 -5.39 25.04
N ASN A 583 -4.42 -6.07 24.67
CA ASN A 583 -4.50 -7.53 24.66
C ASN A 583 -3.53 -8.16 23.64
N ALA A 584 -3.43 -7.59 22.43
CA ALA A 584 -2.45 -8.04 21.44
C ALA A 584 -1.00 -7.86 21.91
N LYS A 585 -0.69 -6.75 22.59
CA LYS A 585 0.60 -6.54 23.27
C LYS A 585 0.83 -7.58 24.37
N ALA A 586 -0.18 -7.91 25.17
CA ALA A 586 -0.12 -8.90 26.24
C ALA A 586 0.30 -10.27 25.69
N VAL A 587 -0.43 -10.79 24.71
CA VAL A 587 -0.15 -12.08 24.03
C VAL A 587 1.28 -12.14 23.48
N ILE A 588 1.75 -11.10 22.79
CA ILE A 588 3.10 -11.06 22.21
C ILE A 588 4.20 -10.94 23.28
N SER A 589 3.91 -10.32 24.42
CA SER A 589 4.85 -10.19 25.55
C SER A 589 4.86 -11.39 26.51
N GLY A 590 3.96 -12.36 26.33
CA GLY A 590 3.78 -13.49 27.25
C GLY A 590 3.19 -13.13 28.62
N MET A 591 2.68 -11.90 28.78
CA MET A 591 2.01 -11.45 30.00
C MET A 591 0.50 -11.72 29.93
N GLY A 592 -0.12 -12.05 31.06
CA GLY A 592 -1.57 -12.12 31.16
C GLY A 592 -2.21 -10.73 30.93
N PRO A 593 -3.39 -10.64 30.28
CA PRO A 593 -3.99 -9.36 29.89
C PRO A 593 -4.23 -8.42 31.07
N ASP A 594 -4.63 -8.95 32.23
CA ASP A 594 -4.93 -8.19 33.45
C ASP A 594 -3.70 -7.41 33.98
N ALA A 595 -2.49 -7.93 33.76
CA ALA A 595 -1.24 -7.30 34.18
C ALA A 595 -0.93 -6.01 33.39
N LEU A 596 -1.52 -5.84 32.20
CA LEU A 596 -1.40 -4.64 31.35
C LEU A 596 -2.66 -3.75 31.39
N ALA A 597 -3.77 -4.24 31.93
CA ALA A 597 -4.93 -3.42 32.29
C ALA A 597 -4.62 -2.52 33.50
N HIS A 598 -4.09 -3.09 34.59
CA HIS A 598 -3.78 -2.37 35.83
C HIS A 598 -2.66 -1.31 35.72
N GLN A 599 -2.01 -1.16 34.56
CA GLN A 599 -1.02 -0.11 34.31
C GLN A 599 -1.60 1.19 33.72
N GLY A 600 -2.93 1.36 33.63
CA GLY A 600 -3.51 2.60 33.08
C GLY A 600 -4.91 2.99 33.54
N SER A 601 -4.99 4.10 34.28
CA SER A 601 -6.08 5.10 34.23
C SER A 601 -7.49 4.80 34.78
N GLU A 602 -7.77 3.66 35.40
CA GLU A 602 -9.10 3.42 36.03
C GLU A 602 -9.49 4.51 37.06
N GLU A 603 -8.53 5.03 37.84
CA GLU A 603 -8.77 6.15 38.76
C GLU A 603 -8.88 7.53 38.08
N GLU A 604 -8.42 7.68 36.82
CA GLU A 604 -8.35 8.97 36.11
C GLU A 604 -9.46 9.14 35.05
N LYS A 605 -10.03 8.04 34.52
CA LYS A 605 -11.16 8.07 33.57
C LYS A 605 -12.53 8.39 34.21
N ALA A 606 -12.58 8.67 35.51
CA ALA A 606 -13.79 8.67 36.35
C ALA A 606 -14.55 10.02 36.54
N TRP A 607 -14.34 11.03 35.67
CA TRP A 607 -15.04 12.35 35.74
C TRP A 607 -15.44 12.94 34.37
#